data_AF-A0A377PCM5-F1
#
_entry.id   AF-A0A377PCM5-F1
#
_cell.length_a   1.000
_cell.length_b   1.000
_cell.length_c   1.000
_cell.angle_alpha   90.00
_cell.angle_beta   90.00
_cell.angle_gamma   90.00
#
_symmetry.space_group_name_H-M   'P 1'
#
loop_
_entity.id
_entity.type
_entity.pdbx_description
1 polymer ?
#
loop_
_entity_poly.entity_id
_entity_poly.type
_entity_poly.pdbx_seq_one_letter_code
_entity_poly.pdbx_strand_id
1 'polypeptide(L)' 'MRQRFPARKFFDICRGLPDGAEITVILDGDRMLVRSGRSRFSLSTLPAADFPNLDDWQSEVEFYSASGNAEKS' A
#
# COMPACT_ATOMS: atom_id res chain seq x y z
N MET A 1 9.53 -8.50 -9.34
CA MET A 1 9.37 -7.13 -9.88
C MET A 1 8.48 -6.35 -8.92
N ARG A 2 8.94 -5.22 -8.37
CA ARG A 2 8.15 -4.37 -7.45
C ARG A 2 7.57 -3.19 -8.22
N GLN A 3 6.28 -2.94 -8.03
CA GLN A 3 5.52 -1.86 -8.66
C GLN A 3 4.85 -1.03 -7.58
N ARG A 4 4.73 0.29 -7.76
CA ARG A 4 3.90 1.14 -6.88
C ARG A 4 2.60 1.49 -7.56
N PHE A 5 1.55 1.63 -6.76
CA PHE A 5 0.22 2.01 -7.19
C PHE A 5 -0.38 3.01 -6.19
N PRO A 6 -1.42 3.77 -6.58
CA PRO A 6 -2.10 4.72 -5.69
C PRO A 6 -2.76 4.03 -4.49
N ALA A 7 -2.13 4.12 -3.32
CA ALA A 7 -2.59 3.47 -2.09
C ALA A 7 -4.02 3.87 -1.69
N ARG A 8 -4.32 5.18 -1.73
CA ARG A 8 -5.65 5.69 -1.37
C ARG A 8 -6.75 5.10 -2.26
N LYS A 9 -6.50 5.04 -3.57
CA LYS A 9 -7.43 4.49 -4.56
C LYS A 9 -7.66 2.99 -4.33
N PHE A 10 -6.59 2.24 -4.06
CA PHE A 10 -6.69 0.82 -3.73
C PHE A 10 -7.47 0.58 -2.43
N PHE A 11 -7.19 1.38 -1.40
CA PHE A 11 -7.91 1.33 -0.13
C PHE A 11 -9.41 1.65 -0.30
N ASP A 12 -9.73 2.68 -1.06
CA ASP A 12 -11.12 3.06 -1.34
C ASP A 12 -11.87 1.95 -2.10
N ILE A 13 -11.20 1.24 -3.02
CA ILE A 13 -11.74 0.05 -3.68
C ILE A 13 -12.05 -1.04 -2.64
N CYS A 14 -11.08 -1.40 -1.79
CA CYS A 14 -11.24 -2.46 -0.79
C CYS A 14 -12.38 -2.14 0.18
N ARG A 15 -12.49 -0.88 0.63
CA ARG A 15 -13.56 -0.40 1.51
C ARG A 15 -14.94 -0.46 0.86
N GLY A 16 -15.00 -0.40 -0.47
CA GLY A 16 -16.26 -0.49 -1.22
C GLY A 16 -16.73 -1.93 -1.48
N LEU A 17 -15.93 -2.94 -1.14
CA LEU A 17 -16.29 -4.34 -1.32
C LEU A 17 -17.07 -4.88 -0.12
N PRO A 18 -17.95 -5.88 -0.31
CA PRO A 18 -18.63 -6.55 0.80
C PRO A 18 -17.66 -7.26 1.74
N ASP A 19 -18.10 -7.50 2.98
CA ASP A 19 -17.35 -8.33 3.93
C ASP A 19 -17.12 -9.75 3.38
N GLY A 20 -15.90 -10.25 3.57
CA GLY A 20 -15.50 -11.57 3.06
C GLY A 20 -15.31 -11.64 1.54
N ALA A 21 -15.33 -10.50 0.83
CA ALA A 21 -15.11 -10.49 -0.60
C ALA A 21 -13.68 -10.95 -0.96
N GLU A 22 -13.59 -11.95 -1.84
CA GLU A 22 -12.31 -12.39 -2.37
C GLU A 22 -11.77 -11.37 -3.38
N ILE A 23 -10.51 -10.97 -3.21
CA ILE A 23 -9.84 -9.98 -4.07
C ILE A 23 -8.73 -10.68 -4.84
N THR A 24 -8.87 -10.74 -6.16
CA THR A 24 -7.81 -11.19 -7.06
C THR A 24 -7.07 -9.99 -7.62
N VAL A 25 -5.75 -9.99 -7.53
CA VAL A 25 -4.89 -8.94 -8.08
C VAL A 25 -3.97 -9.55 -9.12
N ILE A 26 -3.93 -8.97 -10.31
CA ILE A 26 -3.07 -9.39 -11.43
C ILE A 26 -2.30 -8.17 -11.92
N LEU A 27 -1.00 -8.32 -12.12
CA LEU A 27 -0.19 -7.32 -12.78
C LEU A 27 -0.15 -7.61 -14.29
N ASP A 28 -0.55 -6.65 -15.11
CA ASP A 28 -0.59 -6.73 -16.56
C ASP A 28 0.16 -5.52 -17.14
N GLY A 29 1.43 -5.75 -17.50
CA GLY A 29 2.37 -4.68 -17.86
C GLY A 29 2.49 -3.63 -16.76
N ASP A 30 2.14 -2.38 -17.08
CA ASP A 30 2.19 -1.23 -16.18
C ASP A 30 0.84 -0.92 -15.51
N ARG A 31 -0.03 -1.94 -15.41
CA ARG A 31 -1.33 -1.82 -14.75
C ARG A 31 -1.56 -2.97 -13.77
N MET A 32 -2.15 -2.63 -12.64
CA MET A 32 -2.65 -3.59 -11.66
C MET A 32 -4.15 -3.75 -11.83
N LEU A 33 -4.57 -4.93 -12.23
CA LEU A 33 -5.97 -5.34 -12.36
C LEU A 33 -6.44 -5.93 -11.03
N VAL A 34 -7.46 -5.30 -10.43
CA VAL A 34 -8.10 -5.77 -9.20
C VAL A 34 -9.49 -6.29 -9.52
N ARG A 35 -9.81 -7.50 -9.10
CA ARG A 35 -11.10 -8.16 -9.35
C ARG A 35 -11.69 -8.63 -8.03
N SER A 36 -13.00 -8.49 -7.88
CA SER A 36 -13.73 -9.10 -6.77
C SER A 36 -15.17 -9.38 -7.20
N GLY A 37 -15.53 -10.65 -7.27
CA GLY A 37 -16.81 -11.09 -7.86
C GLY A 37 -17.03 -10.53 -9.26
N ARG A 38 -18.02 -9.63 -9.41
CA ARG A 38 -18.33 -8.95 -10.68
C ARG A 38 -17.61 -7.61 -10.87
N SER A 39 -17.00 -7.08 -9.81
CA SER A 39 -16.31 -5.78 -9.82
C SER A 39 -14.91 -5.93 -10.43
N ARG A 40 -14.51 -4.97 -11.27
CA ARG A 40 -13.21 -4.94 -11.94
C ARG A 40 -12.66 -3.52 -11.93
N PHE A 41 -11.43 -3.37 -11.44
CA PHE A 41 -10.72 -2.09 -11.37
C PHE A 41 -9.35 -2.23 -12.03
N SER A 42 -8.87 -1.14 -12.62
CA SER A 42 -7.53 -1.04 -13.20
C SER A 42 -6.82 0.16 -12.58
N LEU A 43 -5.68 -0.10 -11.94
CA LEU A 43 -4.83 0.92 -11.35
C LEU A 43 -3.55 1.04 -12.17
N SER A 44 -3.19 2.26 -12.55
CA SER A 44 -1.87 2.53 -13.15
C SER A 44 -0.79 2.23 -12.13
N THR A 45 0.26 1.52 -12.54
CA THR A 45 1.45 1.31 -11.73
C THR A 45 2.62 2.10 -12.29
N LEU A 46 3.62 2.39 -11.46
CA LEU A 46 4.94 2.75 -11.96
C LEU A 46 6.04 1.92 -11.29
N PRO A 47 7.19 1.74 -11.96
CA PRO A 47 8.34 1.04 -11.42
C PRO A 47 8.72 1.55 -10.03
N ALA A 48 8.97 0.63 -9.09
CA ALA A 48 9.35 1.02 -7.75
C ALA A 48 10.69 1.77 -7.66
N ALA A 49 11.51 1.70 -8.72
CA ALA A 49 12.78 2.41 -8.85
C ALA A 49 12.65 3.93 -8.93
N ASP A 50 11.47 4.44 -9.30
CA ASP A 50 11.24 5.88 -9.52
C ASP A 50 10.92 6.65 -8.24
N PHE A 51 10.88 5.97 -7.10
CA PHE A 51 10.63 6.60 -5.82
C PHE A 51 11.89 6.61 -4.96
N PRO A 52 12.09 7.69 -4.19
CA PRO A 52 13.20 7.75 -3.26
C PRO A 52 13.10 6.57 -2.29
N ASN A 53 14.18 5.79 -2.22
CA ASN A 53 14.43 5.02 -1.02
C ASN A 53 14.79 6.03 0.07
N LEU A 54 14.24 5.88 1.27
CA LEU A 54 14.94 6.47 2.40
C LEU A 54 16.29 5.76 2.46
N ASP A 55 17.38 6.50 2.34
CA ASP A 55 18.69 5.99 2.71
C ASP A 55 18.60 5.47 4.14
N ASP A 56 19.33 4.38 4.42
CA ASP A 56 19.43 3.81 5.76
C ASP A 56 19.89 4.90 6.73
N TRP A 57 18.93 5.49 7.42
CA TRP A 57 19.22 6.46 8.45
C TRP A 57 19.74 5.66 9.64
N GLN A 58 20.99 5.89 10.03
CA GLN A 58 21.48 5.36 11.29
C GLN A 58 21.05 6.33 12.39
N SER A 59 20.08 5.88 13.19
CA SER A 59 19.77 6.51 14.46
C SER A 59 21.00 6.43 15.36
N GLU A 60 21.56 7.56 15.79
CA GLU A 60 22.63 7.57 16.81
C GLU A 60 22.09 7.09 18.17
N VAL A 61 20.78 7.27 18.41
CA VAL A 61 20.10 6.84 19.63
C VAL A 61 18.70 6.33 19.31
N GLU A 62 18.37 5.12 19.73
CA GLU A 62 17.02 4.56 19.72
C GLU A 62 16.49 4.47 21.15
N PHE A 63 15.29 5.00 21.40
CA PHE A 63 14.59 4.84 22.66
C PHE A 63 13.33 4.00 22.45
N TYR A 64 13.10 3.03 23.35
CA TYR A 64 11.88 2.22 23.37
C TYR A 64 10.99 2.74 24.50
N SER A 65 9.83 3.29 24.16
CA SER A 65 8.80 3.62 25.14
C SER A 65 7.70 2.56 25.12
N ALA A 66 7.18 2.19 26.30
CA ALA A 66 5.95 1.43 26.38
C ALA A 66 4.84 2.24 25.67
N SER A 67 4.00 1.58 24.87
CA SER A 67 3.04 2.19 23.93
C SER A 67 1.93 3.06 24.54
N GLY A 68 2.10 3.57 25.76
CA GLY A 68 1.10 4.32 26.53
C GLY A 68 1.48 5.75 26.94
N ASN A 69 2.58 6.35 26.46
CA ASN A 69 3.03 7.65 27.01
C ASN A 69 3.42 8.74 25.99
N ALA A 70 3.01 8.62 24.72
CA ALA A 70 3.30 9.62 23.68
C ALA A 70 2.28 10.79 23.62
N GLU A 71 1.54 11.04 24.70
CA GLU A 71 0.56 12.13 24.79
C GLU A 71 0.73 12.90 26.10
N LYS A 72 1.92 13.47 26.30
CA LYS A 72 2.12 14.62 27.19
C LYS A 72 3.53 15.16 27.04
N SER A 73 3.69 16.23 26.27
CA SER A 73 4.65 17.30 26.56
C SER A 73 4.23 18.59 25.89
#